data_AF-A0A7V0YDK2-F1
#
_entry.id   AF-A0A7V0YDK2-F1
#
_cell.length_a   1.000
_cell.length_b   1.000
_cell.length_c   1.000
_cell.angle_alpha   90.00
_cell.angle_beta   90.00
_cell.angle_gamma   90.00
#
_symmetry.space_group_name_H-M   'P 1'
#
loop_
_entity.id
_entity.type
_entity.pdbx_description
1 polymer ?
#
loop_
_entity_poly.entity_id
_entity_poly.type
_entity_poly.pdbx_seq_one_letter_code
_entity_poly.pdbx_strand_id
1 'polypeptide(L)'
;MIRIGVDVGGTFTDLVAFRELTGETALIKVPSTPSDPAEGVTEAIRRFLHGPGLSWEAVRSSAALIHASTIGTNLLLGQKGLRLPKGALVTTEGFRDVLEIGRQRRPDLYDLFFQRP
;
A
#
# COMPACT_ATOMS: atom_id res chain seq x y z
N MET A 1 -6.06 -7.58 24.02
CA MET A 1 -5.68 -6.57 23.00
C MET A 1 -6.56 -6.75 21.76
N ILE A 2 -6.71 -5.74 20.92
CA ILE A 2 -7.34 -5.85 19.59
C ILE A 2 -6.23 -5.74 18.54
N ARG A 3 -6.13 -6.70 17.63
CA ARG A 3 -5.15 -6.67 16.53
C ARG A 3 -5.89 -6.37 15.24
N ILE A 4 -5.56 -5.26 14.59
CA ILE A 4 -6.20 -4.82 13.35
C ILE A 4 -5.16 -4.86 12.24
N GLY A 5 -5.41 -5.66 11.22
CA GLY A 5 -4.69 -5.63 9.96
C GLY A 5 -5.53 -4.91 8.91
N VAL A 6 -4.91 -4.01 8.15
CA VAL A 6 -5.53 -3.34 7.00
C VAL A 6 -4.66 -3.57 5.78
N ASP A 7 -5.26 -3.99 4.66
CA ASP A 7 -4.61 -4.08 3.36
C ASP A 7 -5.33 -3.19 2.34
N VAL A 8 -4.62 -2.19 1.84
CA VAL A 8 -5.15 -1.27 0.82
C VAL A 8 -4.77 -1.76 -0.58
N GLY A 9 -5.74 -2.33 -1.27
CA GLY A 9 -5.66 -2.75 -2.66
C GLY A 9 -6.04 -1.65 -3.67
N GLY A 10 -5.93 -1.97 -4.95
CA GLY A 10 -6.40 -1.08 -6.04
C GLY A 10 -7.92 -0.99 -6.14
N THR A 11 -8.65 -2.06 -5.79
CA THR A 11 -10.11 -2.14 -5.89
C THR A 11 -10.80 -2.06 -4.53
N PHE A 12 -10.23 -2.73 -3.53
CA PHE A 12 -10.82 -2.82 -2.19
C PHE A 12 -9.77 -2.60 -1.12
N THR A 13 -10.21 -2.03 0.00
CA THR A 13 -9.49 -1.99 1.26
C THR A 13 -10.10 -3.04 2.17
N ASP A 14 -9.28 -3.97 2.63
CA ASP A 14 -9.65 -5.08 3.48
C ASP A 14 -9.16 -4.81 4.91
N LEU A 15 -10.01 -5.03 5.91
CA LEU A 15 -9.68 -4.93 7.33
C LEU A 15 -10.02 -6.26 8.00
N VAL A 16 -9.06 -6.79 8.75
CA VAL A 16 -9.23 -7.96 9.61
C VAL A 16 -8.92 -7.54 11.04
N ALA A 17 -9.85 -7.76 11.95
CA ALA A 17 -9.64 -7.49 13.38
C ALA A 17 -9.77 -8.78 14.20
N PHE A 18 -8.86 -8.98 15.14
CA PHE A 18 -8.88 -10.09 16.08
C PHE A 18 -8.91 -9.56 17.52
N ARG A 19 -9.90 -10.01 18.30
CA ARG A 19 -10.05 -9.69 19.72
C ARG A 19 -9.48 -10.83 20.56
N GLU A 20 -8.35 -10.60 21.22
CA GLU A 20 -7.68 -11.66 21.99
C GLU A 20 -8.50 -12.14 23.20
N LEU A 21 -9.29 -11.26 23.82
CA LEU A 21 -10.07 -11.60 25.02
C LEU A 21 -11.26 -12.52 24.70
N THR A 22 -11.88 -12.34 23.54
CA THR A 22 -13.09 -13.08 23.15
C THR A 22 -12.81 -14.15 22.10
N GLY A 23 -11.65 -14.11 21.45
CA GLY A 23 -11.32 -14.94 20.29
C GLY A 23 -12.06 -14.53 19.00
N GLU A 24 -12.83 -13.44 19.02
CA GLU A 24 -13.63 -13.02 17.88
C GLU A 24 -12.78 -12.42 16.76
N THR A 25 -13.16 -12.73 15.52
CA THR A 25 -12.61 -12.12 14.30
C THR A 25 -13.69 -11.33 13.58
N ALA A 26 -13.34 -10.13 13.10
CA ALA A 26 -14.17 -9.35 12.19
C ALA A 26 -13.45 -9.14 10.87
N LEU A 27 -14.19 -9.25 9.76
CA LEU A 27 -13.69 -8.97 8.42
C LEU A 27 -14.55 -7.87 7.79
N ILE A 28 -13.90 -6.87 7.23
CA ILE A 28 -14.56 -5.73 6.59
C ILE A 28 -13.88 -5.47 5.27
N LYS A 29 -14.71 -5.33 4.23
CA LYS A 29 -14.26 -4.99 2.89
C LYS A 29 -14.99 -3.74 2.44
N VAL A 30 -14.25 -2.74 2.02
CA VAL A 30 -14.79 -1.48 1.49
C VAL A 30 -14.13 -1.17 0.15
N PRO A 31 -14.81 -0.48 -0.78
CA PRO A 31 -14.16 0.00 -2.00
C PRO A 31 -12.92 0.83 -1.65
N SER A 32 -11.84 0.65 -2.40
CA SER A 32 -10.67 1.54 -2.32
C SER A 32 -10.99 2.89 -2.96
N THR A 33 -10.36 3.93 -2.45
CA THR A 33 -10.34 5.26 -3.06
C THR A 33 -8.90 5.53 -3.55
N PRO A 34 -8.52 5.20 -4.81
CA PRO A 34 -7.13 5.33 -5.26
C PRO A 34 -6.57 6.74 -5.21
N SER A 35 -7.42 7.77 -5.35
CA SER A 35 -7.04 9.18 -5.26
C SER A 35 -6.78 9.64 -3.81
N ASP A 36 -7.42 8.99 -2.84
CA ASP A 36 -7.20 9.23 -1.41
C ASP A 36 -7.37 7.92 -0.61
N PRO A 37 -6.32 7.10 -0.55
CA PRO A 37 -6.33 5.80 0.13
C PRO A 37 -6.75 5.86 1.60
N ALA A 38 -6.58 7.00 2.27
CA ALA A 38 -6.93 7.17 3.67
C ALA A 38 -8.44 7.05 3.92
N GLU A 39 -9.26 7.40 2.93
CA GLU A 39 -10.72 7.27 3.02
C GLU A 39 -11.16 5.81 3.18
N GLY A 40 -10.60 4.91 2.37
CA GLY A 40 -10.91 3.48 2.44
C GLY A 40 -10.55 2.87 3.79
N VAL A 41 -9.38 3.22 4.33
CA VAL A 41 -8.94 2.77 5.67
C VAL A 41 -9.87 3.31 6.75
N THR A 42 -10.22 4.59 6.69
CA THR A 42 -11.07 5.25 7.69
C THR A 42 -12.48 4.67 7.68
N GLU A 43 -13.07 4.44 6.51
CA GLU A 43 -14.39 3.82 6.40
C GLU A 43 -14.39 2.36 6.90
N ALA A 44 -13.33 1.58 6.63
CA ALA A 44 -13.21 0.24 7.16
C ALA A 44 -13.16 0.23 8.70
N ILE A 45 -12.37 1.12 9.30
CA ILE A 45 -12.28 1.28 10.75
C ILE A 45 -13.61 1.75 11.34
N ARG A 46 -14.28 2.72 10.69
CA ARG A 46 -15.60 3.21 11.13
C ARG A 46 -16.62 2.08 11.16
N ARG A 47 -16.69 1.26 10.10
CA ARG A 47 -17.59 0.09 10.05
C ARG A 47 -17.27 -0.92 11.14
N PHE A 48 -15.99 -1.14 11.45
CA PHE A 48 -15.59 -2.01 12.56
C PHE A 48 -16.15 -1.51 13.88
N LEU A 49 -15.95 -0.22 14.16
CA LEU A 49 -16.37 0.41 15.40
C LEU A 49 -17.88 0.50 15.60
N HIS A 50 -18.68 0.41 14.53
CA HIS A 50 -20.14 0.29 14.63
C HIS A 50 -20.62 -1.10 15.06
N GLY A 51 -19.72 -2.07 15.21
CA GLY A 51 -20.05 -3.39 15.76
C GLY A 51 -20.38 -3.35 17.26
N PRO A 52 -21.20 -4.29 17.75
CA PRO A 52 -21.55 -4.38 19.17
C PRO A 52 -20.30 -4.55 20.04
N GLY A 53 -20.26 -3.85 21.18
CA GLY A 53 -19.17 -3.94 22.16
C GLY A 53 -17.88 -3.19 21.77
N LEU A 54 -17.90 -2.36 20.73
CA LEU A 54 -16.77 -1.52 20.34
C LEU A 54 -17.04 -0.05 20.64
N SER A 55 -16.06 0.61 21.25
CA SER A 55 -15.99 2.05 21.38
C SER A 55 -14.63 2.55 20.87
N TRP A 56 -14.58 3.83 20.47
CA TRP A 56 -13.33 4.47 20.08
C TRP A 56 -12.27 4.42 21.20
N GLU A 57 -12.68 4.52 22.46
CA GLU A 57 -11.78 4.42 23.62
C GLU A 57 -11.19 3.02 23.80
N ALA A 58 -11.97 1.97 23.54
CA ALA A 58 -11.47 0.59 23.58
C ALA A 58 -10.41 0.34 22.51
N VAL A 59 -10.60 0.87 21.30
CA VAL A 59 -9.60 0.76 20.22
C VAL A 59 -8.37 1.64 20.51
N ARG A 60 -8.56 2.88 20.95
CA ARG A 60 -7.46 3.82 21.24
C ARG A 60 -6.51 3.31 22.32
N SER A 61 -7.02 2.63 23.34
CA SER A 61 -6.24 2.17 24.50
C SER A 61 -5.61 0.80 24.32
N SER A 62 -6.11 -0.02 23.40
CA SER A 62 -5.84 -1.47 23.40
C SER A 62 -5.64 -2.09 22.01
N ALA A 63 -5.52 -1.28 20.94
CA ALA A 63 -5.36 -1.79 19.58
C ALA A 63 -3.93 -1.65 19.04
N ALA A 64 -3.46 -2.71 18.39
CA ALA A 64 -2.32 -2.68 17.49
C ALA A 64 -2.83 -2.63 16.05
N LEU A 65 -2.39 -1.64 15.26
CA LEU A 65 -2.74 -1.49 13.86
C LEU A 65 -1.53 -1.88 12.99
N ILE A 66 -1.74 -2.82 12.07
CA ILE A 66 -0.79 -3.20 11.03
C ILE A 66 -1.40 -2.74 9.71
N HIS A 67 -0.67 -1.90 8.98
CA HIS A 67 -1.11 -1.36 7.70
C HIS A 67 -0.21 -1.90 6.58
N ALA A 68 -0.82 -2.57 5.62
CA ALA A 68 -0.25 -3.00 4.36
C ALA A 68 -0.93 -2.25 3.21
N SER A 69 -0.20 -1.99 2.14
CA SER A 69 -0.76 -1.35 0.95
C SER A 69 0.00 -1.78 -0.29
N THR A 70 -0.73 -1.99 -1.37
CA THR A 70 -0.18 -2.26 -2.71
C THR A 70 -0.03 -0.99 -3.56
N ILE A 71 -0.44 0.18 -3.05
CA ILE A 71 -0.43 1.44 -3.81
C ILE A 71 0.99 1.84 -4.23
N GLY A 72 1.96 1.73 -3.33
CA GLY A 72 3.36 2.06 -3.64
C GLY A 72 3.94 1.19 -4.75
N THR A 73 3.65 -0.11 -4.73
CA THR A 73 4.10 -1.04 -5.76
C THR A 73 3.35 -0.81 -7.07
N ASN A 74 2.05 -0.54 -7.04
CA ASN A 74 1.25 -0.25 -8.24
C ASN A 74 1.66 1.07 -8.92
N LEU A 75 2.10 2.08 -8.15
CA LEU A 75 2.69 3.30 -8.68
C LEU A 75 3.93 2.99 -9.56
N LEU A 76 4.76 2.03 -9.15
CA LEU A 76 5.97 1.65 -9.86
C LEU A 76 5.70 0.68 -11.01
N LEU A 77 4.73 -0.24 -10.87
CA LEU A 77 4.44 -1.31 -11.84
C LEU A 77 3.37 -0.94 -12.88
N GLY A 78 2.92 0.31 -12.92
CA GLY A 78 2.07 0.80 -14.01
C GLY A 78 0.57 0.64 -13.77
N GLN A 79 0.07 1.12 -12.63
CA GLN A 79 -1.37 1.39 -12.51
C GLN A 79 -1.81 2.38 -13.60
N LYS A 80 -2.68 1.93 -14.51
CA LYS A 80 -3.26 2.79 -15.54
C LYS A 80 -3.98 3.97 -14.88
N GLY A 81 -3.64 5.19 -15.28
CA GLY A 81 -4.31 6.42 -14.83
C GLY A 81 -3.69 7.11 -13.60
N LEU A 82 -2.57 6.61 -13.05
CA LEU A 82 -1.84 7.35 -12.02
C LEU A 82 -1.12 8.56 -12.64
N ARG A 83 -1.46 9.76 -12.17
CA ARG A 83 -0.69 10.97 -12.46
C ARG A 83 0.63 10.84 -11.70
N LEU A 84 1.72 10.58 -12.42
CA LEU A 84 3.05 10.55 -11.82
C LEU A 84 3.29 11.88 -11.07
N PRO A 85 3.86 11.82 -9.85
CA PRO A 85 4.22 13.03 -9.13
C PRO A 85 5.22 13.84 -9.97
N LYS A 86 5.17 15.16 -9.85
CA LYS A 86 6.19 16.01 -10.46
C LYS A 86 7.54 15.67 -9.82
N GLY A 87 8.45 15.12 -10.61
CA GLY A 87 9.82 14.82 -10.21
C GLY A 87 10.80 15.58 -11.08
N ALA A 88 11.97 15.88 -10.51
CA ALA A 88 13.12 16.39 -11.25
C ALA A 88 14.33 15.51 -10.95
N LEU A 89 15.12 15.20 -11.97
CA LEU A 89 16.42 14.56 -11.83
C LEU A 89 17.50 15.64 -11.89
N VAL A 90 18.21 15.85 -10.78
CA VAL A 90 19.37 16.74 -10.73
C VAL A 90 20.63 15.88 -10.82
N THR A 91 21.51 16.19 -11.77
CA THR A 91 22.75 15.46 -12.01
C THR A 91 23.93 16.42 -12.09
N THR A 92 25.14 15.89 -11.91
CA THR A 92 26.37 16.59 -12.26
C THR A 92 26.45 16.81 -13.77
N GLU A 93 27.18 17.84 -14.20
CA GLU A 93 27.41 18.11 -15.62
C GLU A 93 27.96 16.86 -16.32
N GLY A 94 27.33 16.48 -17.45
CA GLY A 94 27.66 15.26 -18.21
C GLY A 94 26.93 13.99 -17.80
N PHE A 95 26.08 13.98 -16.74
CA PHE A 95 25.44 12.75 -16.22
C PHE A 95 23.92 12.65 -16.43
N ARG A 96 23.34 13.45 -17.33
CA ARG A 96 21.89 13.49 -17.54
C ARG A 96 21.28 12.15 -17.98
N ASP A 97 22.06 11.30 -18.65
CA ASP A 97 21.60 10.03 -19.24
C ASP A 97 21.72 8.83 -18.27
N VAL A 98 21.98 9.08 -16.97
CA VAL A 98 22.23 8.03 -15.96
C VAL A 98 21.08 7.02 -15.82
N LEU A 99 19.83 7.43 -16.01
CA LEU A 99 18.67 6.54 -15.93
C LEU A 99 18.57 5.60 -17.15
N GLU A 100 18.92 6.08 -18.33
CA GLU A 100 18.91 5.30 -19.58
C GLU A 100 20.05 4.26 -19.58
N ILE A 101 21.25 4.73 -19.23
CA ILE A 101 22.46 3.88 -19.09
C ILE A 101 22.23 2.84 -17.99
N GLY A 102 21.64 3.24 -16.86
CA GLY A 102 21.42 2.38 -15.70
C GLY A 102 22.72 1.79 -15.16
N ARG A 103 22.64 0.64 -14.49
CA ARG A 103 23.83 -0.03 -13.91
C ARG A 103 24.52 -1.02 -14.83
N GLN A 104 24.03 -1.19 -16.06
CA GLN A 104 24.52 -2.20 -17.01
C GLN A 104 24.64 -3.62 -16.39
N ARG A 105 23.81 -3.95 -15.39
CA ARG A 105 23.71 -5.32 -14.86
C ARG A 105 23.04 -6.18 -15.92
N ARG A 106 23.85 -6.94 -16.65
CA ARG A 106 23.39 -7.88 -17.68
C ARG A 106 23.24 -9.26 -17.05
N PRO A 107 22.12 -9.98 -17.24
CA PRO A 107 22.02 -11.38 -16.87
C PRO A 107 23.13 -12.20 -17.54
N ASP A 108 23.37 -11.92 -18.83
CA ASP A 108 24.42 -12.53 -19.64
C ASP A 108 25.37 -11.45 -20.17
N LEU A 109 26.60 -11.39 -19.65
CA LEU A 109 27.55 -10.29 -19.90
C LEU A 109 27.93 -10.13 -21.39
N TYR A 110 27.95 -11.22 -22.13
CA TYR A 110 28.40 -11.27 -23.53
C TYR A 110 27.27 -11.41 -24.55
N ASP A 111 26.01 -11.42 -24.11
CA ASP A 111 24.88 -11.43 -25.03
C ASP A 111 24.63 -10.03 -25.59
N LEU A 112 24.99 -9.84 -26.87
CA LEU A 112 24.77 -8.59 -27.61
C LEU A 112 23.30 -8.42 -28.04
N PHE A 113 22.49 -9.47 -28.00
CA PHE A 113 21.10 -9.49 -28.45
C PHE A 113 20.09 -9.55 -27.28
N PHE A 114 20.56 -9.43 -26.04
CA PHE A 114 19.71 -9.41 -24.86
C PHE A 114 18.69 -8.25 -24.92
N GLN A 115 17.41 -8.58 -24.68
CA GLN A 115 16.34 -7.59 -24.53
C GLN A 115 16.02 -7.40 -23.06
N ARG A 116 15.98 -6.13 -22.62
CA ARG A 116 15.47 -5.79 -21.28
C ARG A 116 13.98 -6.18 -21.20
N PRO A 117 13.53 -6.80 -20.09
CA PRO A 117 12.11 -7.11 -19.87
C PRO A 117 11.26 -5.85 -19.74
#